data_AF-A0A356AYY6-F1
#
_entry.id   AF-A0A356AYY6-F1
#
_cell.length_a   1.000
_cell.length_b   1.000
_cell.length_c   1.000
_cell.angle_alpha   90.00
_cell.angle_beta   90.00
_cell.angle_gamma   90.00
#
_symmetry.space_group_name_H-M   'P 1'
#
loop_
_entity.id
_entity.type
_entity.pdbx_description
1 polymer ?
#
loop_
_entity_poly.entity_id
_entity_poly.type
_entity_poly.pdbx_seq_one_letter_code
_entity_poly.pdbx_strand_id
1 'polypeptide(L)'
;MYDYETQKIVHQESLKDYGGVVRQGMVYKHERIYLLMSRAILKINPSDYTIEGVIKLQKSATSGIAVTDEAVYFCSGPKVYKALLKFD
;
A
#
# COMPACT_ATOMS: atom_id res chain seq x y z
N MET A 1 8.73 -2.17 11.75
CA MET A 1 9.36 -1.07 12.49
C MET A 1 10.76 -1.47 12.91
N TYR A 2 11.72 -0.65 12.51
CA TYR A 2 13.10 -0.72 12.98
C TYR A 2 13.30 0.42 13.98
N ASP A 3 13.63 0.07 15.21
CA ASP A 3 14.05 1.06 16.21
C ASP A 3 15.51 1.43 15.91
N TYR A 4 15.70 2.69 15.51
CA TYR A 4 17.02 3.21 15.16
C TYR A 4 17.93 3.38 16.38
N GLU A 5 17.39 3.68 17.56
CA GLU A 5 18.21 3.87 18.75
C GLU A 5 18.77 2.54 19.24
N THR A 6 17.90 1.52 19.30
CA THR A 6 18.29 0.18 19.77
C THR A 6 18.82 -0.73 18.67
N GLN A 7 18.76 -0.29 17.40
CA GLN A 7 19.15 -1.05 16.21
C GLN A 7 18.43 -2.41 16.10
N LYS A 8 17.16 -2.46 16.51
CA LYS A 8 16.37 -3.70 16.59
C LYS A 8 15.10 -3.63 15.74
N ILE A 9 14.72 -4.78 15.22
CA ILE A 9 13.39 -4.97 14.62
C ILE A 9 12.40 -5.19 15.76
N VAL A 10 11.48 -4.24 15.93
CA VAL A 10 10.46 -4.23 17.00
C VAL A 10 9.08 -4.64 16.48
N HIS A 11 8.87 -4.58 15.16
CA HIS A 11 7.66 -5.10 14.51
C HIS A 11 7.95 -5.53 13.08
N GLN A 12 7.47 -6.70 12.66
CA GLN A 12 7.60 -7.20 11.30
C GLN A 12 6.42 -8.10 10.97
N GLU A 13 5.81 -7.88 9.80
CA GLU A 13 4.73 -8.71 9.26
C GLU A 13 5.07 -9.12 7.82
N SER A 14 4.69 -10.34 7.44
CA SER A 14 4.88 -10.82 6.08
C SER A 14 3.70 -10.43 5.19
N LEU A 15 3.97 -9.70 4.10
CA LEU A 15 2.96 -9.29 3.11
C LEU A 15 2.96 -10.16 1.86
N LYS A 16 3.57 -11.36 1.91
CA LYS A 16 3.79 -12.22 0.74
C LYS A 16 2.50 -12.54 -0.03
N ASP A 17 1.38 -12.66 0.69
CA ASP A 17 0.09 -13.02 0.12
C ASP A 17 -0.50 -11.90 -0.75
N TYR A 18 0.03 -10.68 -0.64
CA TYR A 18 -0.31 -9.52 -1.46
C TYR A 18 0.63 -9.31 -2.65
N GLY A 19 1.68 -10.13 -2.80
CA GLY A 19 2.67 -10.02 -3.87
C GLY A 19 3.90 -9.20 -3.47
N GLY A 20 4.61 -8.65 -4.46
CA GLY A 20 5.79 -7.82 -4.24
C GLY A 20 5.44 -6.35 -4.13
N VAL A 21 6.25 -5.57 -3.42
CA VAL A 21 6.13 -4.09 -3.39
C VAL A 21 6.49 -3.55 -4.78
N VAL A 22 5.62 -2.72 -5.37
CA VAL A 22 5.93 -2.10 -6.67
C VAL A 22 6.83 -0.87 -6.50
N ARG A 23 7.54 -0.49 -7.58
CA ARG A 23 8.35 0.72 -7.59
C ARG A 23 7.47 1.95 -7.30
N GLN A 24 7.89 2.78 -6.35
CA GLN A 24 7.11 3.95 -5.88
C GLN A 24 5.69 3.59 -5.44
N GLY A 25 5.53 2.43 -4.79
CA GLY A 25 4.24 1.91 -4.37
C GLY A 25 3.73 2.43 -3.02
N MET A 26 4.31 3.48 -2.44
CA MET A 26 3.94 3.94 -1.09
C MET A 26 3.69 5.44 -1.05
N VAL A 27 2.54 5.84 -0.50
CA VAL A 27 2.15 7.26 -0.35
C VAL A 27 1.46 7.47 1.01
N TYR A 28 1.80 8.55 1.69
CA TYR A 28 1.12 8.99 2.91
C TYR A 28 0.00 9.99 2.57
N LYS A 29 -1.23 9.70 3.00
CA LYS A 29 -2.39 10.57 2.85
C LYS A 29 -3.50 10.18 3.84
N HIS A 30 -4.37 11.11 4.24
CA HIS A 30 -5.47 10.83 5.19
C HIS A 30 -5.00 10.13 6.46
N GLU A 31 -3.86 10.57 7.02
CA GLU A 31 -3.24 10.00 8.21
C GLU A 31 -2.92 8.50 8.12
N ARG A 32 -2.75 8.00 6.89
CA ARG A 32 -2.55 6.59 6.58
C ARG A 32 -1.50 6.45 5.49
N ILE A 33 -0.80 5.32 5.52
CA ILE A 33 0.12 4.95 4.44
C ILE A 33 -0.64 4.01 3.51
N TYR A 34 -0.76 4.38 2.25
CA TYR A 34 -1.25 3.50 1.20
C TYR A 34 -0.07 2.78 0.57
N LEU A 35 -0.11 1.46 0.60
CA LEU A 35 0.90 0.59 0.02
C LEU A 35 0.30 -0.23 -1.13
N LEU A 36 0.77 0.04 -2.34
CA LEU A 36 0.50 -0.73 -3.53
C LEU A 36 1.45 -1.92 -3.61
N MET A 37 0.87 -3.09 -3.41
CA MET A 37 1.47 -4.38 -3.68
C MET A 37 1.09 -4.82 -5.10
N SER A 38 1.84 -5.74 -5.68
CA SER A 38 1.55 -6.20 -7.04
C SER A 38 0.16 -6.84 -7.15
N ARG A 39 -0.43 -7.37 -6.07
CA ARG A 39 -1.78 -8.00 -6.08
C ARG A 39 -2.79 -7.33 -5.15
N ALA A 40 -2.44 -6.24 -4.45
CA ALA A 40 -3.35 -5.58 -3.53
C ALA A 40 -3.00 -4.10 -3.29
N ILE A 41 -3.98 -3.35 -2.81
CA ILE A 41 -3.76 -2.05 -2.16
C ILE A 41 -4.01 -2.26 -0.66
N LEU A 42 -3.03 -1.89 0.15
CA LEU A 42 -3.07 -1.96 1.61
C LEU A 42 -3.10 -0.55 2.20
N LYS A 43 -3.71 -0.43 3.37
CA LYS A 43 -3.73 0.77 4.19
C LYS A 43 -3.05 0.44 5.51
N ILE A 44 -2.04 1.20 5.87
CA ILE A 44 -1.24 0.98 7.08
C ILE A 44 -1.47 2.18 7.99
N ASN A 45 -1.84 1.91 9.23
CA ASN A 45 -1.84 2.92 10.28
C ASN A 45 -0.40 3.17 10.74
N PRO A 46 0.14 4.40 10.61
CA PRO A 46 1.51 4.69 11.02
C PRO A 46 1.73 4.62 12.53
N SER A 47 0.69 4.72 13.37
CA SER A 47 0.85 4.75 14.83
C SER A 47 1.08 3.37 15.45
N ASP A 48 0.43 2.34 14.90
CA ASP A 48 0.41 0.98 15.47
C ASP A 48 0.79 -0.11 14.45
N TYR A 49 1.08 0.28 13.21
CA TYR A 49 1.42 -0.62 12.10
C TYR A 49 0.32 -1.59 11.70
N THR A 50 -0.93 -1.39 12.16
CA THR A 50 -2.06 -2.20 11.70
C THR A 50 -2.24 -2.09 10.19
N ILE A 51 -2.48 -3.23 9.54
CA ILE A 51 -2.57 -3.35 8.09
C ILE A 51 -3.97 -3.81 7.70
N GLU A 52 -4.64 -2.99 6.91
CA GLU A 52 -5.95 -3.28 6.36
C GLU A 52 -5.83 -3.54 4.85
N GLY A 53 -6.37 -4.67 4.40
CA GLY A 53 -6.50 -4.97 2.98
C GLY A 53 -7.64 -4.17 2.36
N VAL A 54 -7.32 -3.11 1.59
CA VAL A 54 -8.34 -2.25 0.99
C VAL A 54 -8.94 -2.95 -0.23
N ILE A 55 -8.10 -3.45 -1.14
CA ILE A 55 -8.53 -4.00 -2.44
C ILE A 55 -7.60 -5.13 -2.89
N LYS A 56 -8.15 -6.26 -3.35
CA LYS A 56 -7.43 -7.27 -4.14
C LYS A 56 -7.47 -6.90 -5.62
N LEU A 57 -6.31 -6.87 -6.27
CA LEU A 57 -6.19 -6.48 -7.68
C LEU A 57 -6.45 -7.68 -8.60
N GLN A 58 -7.27 -7.47 -9.63
CA GLN A 58 -7.52 -8.47 -10.68
C GLN A 58 -6.36 -8.58 -11.69
N LYS A 59 -5.48 -7.57 -11.72
CA LYS A 59 -4.29 -7.50 -12.58
C LYS A 59 -3.11 -7.02 -11.76
N SER A 60 -1.94 -7.56 -12.05
CA SER A 60 -0.76 -7.22 -11.29
C SER A 60 -0.36 -5.76 -11.52
N ALA A 61 -0.24 -4.97 -10.45
CA ALA A 61 0.34 -3.65 -10.52
C ALA A 61 1.85 -3.74 -10.81
N THR A 62 2.36 -2.83 -11.63
CA THR A 62 3.77 -2.83 -12.06
C THR A 62 4.54 -1.60 -11.58
N SER A 63 3.87 -0.47 -11.36
CA SER A 63 4.51 0.76 -10.94
C SER A 63 3.52 1.81 -10.48
N GLY A 64 3.97 2.63 -9.53
CA GLY A 64 3.39 3.91 -9.18
C GLY A 64 2.05 3.82 -8.46
N ILE A 65 1.88 4.70 -7.49
CA ILE A 65 0.59 4.93 -6.83
C ILE A 65 0.36 6.45 -6.77
N ALA A 66 -0.86 6.88 -7.03
CA ALA A 66 -1.32 8.22 -6.69
C ALA A 66 -2.62 8.12 -5.90
N VAL A 67 -2.74 8.91 -4.84
CA VAL A 67 -3.87 8.85 -3.91
C VAL A 67 -4.59 10.19 -3.91
N THR A 68 -5.85 10.19 -4.33
CA THR A 68 -6.77 11.34 -4.21
C THR A 68 -7.66 11.15 -2.99
N ASP A 69 -8.56 12.11 -2.77
CA ASP A 69 -9.50 12.06 -1.64
C ASP A 69 -10.55 10.94 -1.81
N GLU A 70 -10.70 10.40 -3.03
CA GLU A 70 -11.74 9.44 -3.37
C GLU A 70 -11.19 8.13 -3.97
N ALA A 71 -9.91 8.09 -4.33
CA ALA A 71 -9.39 6.99 -5.13
C ALA A 71 -7.87 6.79 -5.04
N VAL A 72 -7.47 5.58 -5.41
CA VAL A 72 -6.10 5.20 -5.70
C VAL A 72 -5.95 4.94 -7.19
N TYR A 73 -4.94 5.53 -7.81
CA TYR A 73 -4.54 5.28 -9.18
C TYR A 73 -3.26 4.46 -9.22
N PHE A 74 -3.19 3.51 -10.13
CA PHE A 74 -2.02 2.65 -10.32
C PHE A 74 -1.89 2.18 -11.76
N CYS A 75 -0.69 1.70 -12.13
CA CYS A 75 -0.44 1.18 -13.48
C CYS A 75 -0.26 -0.35 -13.48
N SER A 76 -0.78 -0.99 -14.53
CA SER A 76 -0.44 -2.37 -14.92
C SER A 76 0.04 -2.35 -16.37
N GLY A 77 1.36 -2.33 -16.56
CA GLY A 77 1.97 -2.05 -17.85
C GLY A 77 1.54 -0.67 -18.39
N PRO A 78 1.04 -0.57 -19.63
CA PRO A 78 0.65 0.71 -20.24
C PRO A 78 -0.75 1.20 -19.82
N LYS A 79 -1.43 0.50 -18.90
CA LYS A 79 -2.82 0.78 -18.52
C LYS A 79 -2.89 1.42 -17.15
N VAL A 80 -3.69 2.49 -17.02
CA VAL A 80 -3.99 3.15 -15.76
C VAL A 80 -5.31 2.63 -15.21
N TYR A 81 -5.35 2.35 -13.91
CA TYR A 81 -6.53 1.89 -13.19
C TYR A 81 -6.87 2.87 -12.06
N LYS A 82 -8.16 3.00 -11.78
CA LYS A 82 -8.71 3.76 -10.65
C LYS A 82 -9.42 2.78 -9.71
N ALA A 83 -9.08 2.83 -8.43
CA ALA A 83 -9.70 2.05 -7.38
C ALA A 83 -10.33 3.02 -6.37
N LEU A 84 -11.65 2.96 -6.16
CA LEU A 84 -12.34 3.89 -5.26
C LEU A 84 -12.01 3.56 -3.80
N LEU A 85 -11.68 4.60 -3.04
CA LEU A 85 -11.56 4.52 -1.59
C LEU A 85 -12.96 4.78 -1.03
N LYS A 86 -13.63 3.71 -0.57
CA LYS A 86 -14.81 3.89 0.26
C LYS A 86 -14.32 4.24 1.67
N PHE A 87 -14.52 5.49 2.06
CA PHE A 87 -14.44 5.88 3.46
C PHE A 87 -15.86 5.72 3.99
N ASP A 88 -16.09 4.63 4.74
CA ASP A 88 -17.29 4.52 5.58
C ASP A 88 -17.19 5.49 6.76
#